data_AF-J9W523-F1
#
_entry.id   AF-J9W523-F1
#
_cell.length_a   1.000
_cell.length_b   1.000
_cell.length_c   1.000
_cell.angle_alpha   90.00
_cell.angle_beta   90.00
_cell.angle_gamma   90.00
#
_symmetry.space_group_name_H-M   'P 1'
#
loop_
_entity.id
_entity.type
_entity.pdbx_description
1 polymer ?
#
loop_
_entity_poly.entity_id
_entity_poly.type
_entity_poly.pdbx_seq_one_letter_code
_entity_poly.pdbx_strand_id
1 'polypeptide(L)'
;MNQDGLDFARKVAKAKHRYFDDKLALAELLARRKLSQGHTMAERRAALRLSRQQSTLELDVQMSISVPELPAGTRVHNAPEPCVDDAGMFVDELDEDFTVDDGHFYDEILEDV
;
A
#
# COMPACT_ATOMS: atom_id res chain seq x y z
N MET A 1 5.49 15.97 14.97
CA MET A 1 6.45 15.33 15.91
C MET A 1 6.37 16.11 17.21
N ASN A 2 6.22 15.48 18.37
CA ASN A 2 6.05 16.20 19.64
C ASN A 2 7.39 16.78 20.14
N GLN A 3 7.38 18.01 20.67
CA GLN A 3 8.56 18.74 21.15
C GLN A 3 9.40 17.92 22.15
N ASP A 4 8.73 17.22 23.06
CA ASP A 4 9.34 16.39 24.10
C ASP A 4 10.21 15.25 23.52
N GLY A 5 9.80 14.70 22.38
CA GLY A 5 10.59 13.66 21.70
C GLY A 5 11.93 14.19 21.18
N LEU A 6 11.97 15.41 20.67
CA LEU A 6 13.20 16.04 20.17
C LEU A 6 14.15 16.39 21.33
N ASP A 7 13.62 16.87 22.46
CA ASP A 7 14.45 17.19 23.62
C ASP A 7 15.09 15.95 24.23
N PHE A 8 14.37 14.83 24.28
CA PHE A 8 14.95 13.53 24.63
C PHE A 8 16.04 13.13 23.64
N ALA A 9 15.78 13.22 22.33
CA ALA A 9 16.74 12.89 21.29
C ALA A 9 18.06 13.67 21.43
N ARG A 10 17.97 14.99 21.67
CA ARG A 10 19.17 15.83 21.87
C ARG A 10 19.97 15.41 23.10
N LYS A 11 19.30 15.07 24.20
CA LYS A 11 19.96 14.59 25.43
C LYS A 11 20.74 13.32 25.18
N VAL A 12 20.16 12.36 24.44
CA VAL A 12 20.83 11.09 24.13
C VAL A 12 21.99 11.31 23.15
N ALA A 13 21.79 12.12 22.10
CA ALA A 13 22.83 12.38 21.11
C ALA A 13 24.03 13.13 21.72
N LYS A 14 23.78 14.07 22.64
CA LYS A 14 24.82 14.78 23.39
C LYS A 14 25.63 13.85 24.31
N ALA A 15 25.02 12.78 24.81
CA ALA A 15 25.71 11.79 25.63
C ALA A 15 26.61 10.87 24.80
N LYS A 16 26.22 10.57 23.56
CA LYS A 16 26.94 9.63 22.67
C LYS A 16 27.98 10.29 21.77
N HIS A 17 27.79 11.55 21.39
CA HIS A 17 28.61 12.22 20.40
C HIS A 17 29.21 13.52 20.93
N ARG A 18 30.50 13.73 20.63
CA ARG A 18 31.25 14.95 20.97
C ARG A 18 30.67 16.20 20.30
N TYR A 19 30.25 16.05 19.04
CA TYR A 19 29.56 17.07 18.26
C TYR A 19 28.18 16.54 17.90
N PHE A 20 27.15 17.35 18.09
CA PHE A 20 25.77 16.96 17.86
C PHE A 20 25.08 17.98 16.95
N ASP A 21 24.22 17.48 16.06
CA ASP A 21 23.34 18.25 15.18
C ASP A 21 21.91 17.70 15.37
N ASP A 22 20.89 18.52 15.14
CA ASP A 22 19.48 18.14 15.30
C ASP A 22 19.12 16.96 14.37
N LYS A 23 19.76 16.88 13.19
CA LYS A 23 19.63 15.73 12.28
C LYS A 23 20.15 14.43 12.91
N LEU A 24 21.25 14.52 13.65
CA LEU A 24 21.88 13.38 14.29
C LEU A 24 21.07 12.91 15.50
N ALA A 25 20.52 13.84 16.28
CA ALA A 25 19.58 13.54 17.35
C ALA A 25 18.33 12.82 16.82
N LEU A 26 17.75 13.33 15.74
CA LEU A 26 16.58 12.71 15.11
C LEU A 26 16.90 11.29 14.62
N ALA A 27 18.03 11.09 13.94
CA ALA A 27 18.47 9.78 13.47
C ALA A 27 18.62 8.77 14.63
N GLU A 28 19.15 9.21 15.76
CA GLU A 28 19.35 8.36 16.92
C GLU A 28 18.04 7.96 17.60
N LEU A 29 17.09 8.89 17.70
CA LEU A 29 15.74 8.62 18.20
C LEU A 29 15.00 7.62 17.31
N LEU A 30 15.11 7.81 15.99
CA LEU A 30 14.53 6.91 15.00
C LEU A 30 15.12 5.50 15.14
N ALA A 31 16.46 5.38 15.15
CA ALA A 31 17.16 4.11 15.31
C ALA A 31 16.73 3.38 16.60
N ARG A 32 16.59 4.09 17.72
CA ARG A 32 16.14 3.50 19.00
C ARG A 32 14.72 2.96 18.95
N ARG A 33 13.82 3.64 18.22
CA ARG A 33 12.44 3.17 18.01
C ARG A 33 12.31 2.13 16.91
N LYS A 34 13.43 1.68 16.30
CA LYS A 34 13.45 0.84 15.09
C LYS A 34 12.64 1.45 13.94
N LEU A 35 12.53 2.78 13.94
CA LEU A 35 11.96 3.54 12.85
C LEU A 35 13.15 4.00 12.02
N SER A 36 13.18 3.70 10.74
CA SER A 36 14.16 4.27 9.82
C SER A 36 13.43 4.70 8.56
N GLN A 37 13.97 5.66 7.81
CA GLN A 37 13.41 6.06 6.51
C GLN A 37 13.66 4.99 5.41
N GLY A 38 13.80 3.72 5.79
CA GLY A 38 14.28 2.63 4.94
C GLY A 38 15.79 2.78 4.71
N HIS A 39 16.59 1.99 5.43
CA HIS A 39 18.04 1.95 5.22
C HIS A 39 18.39 1.19 3.93
N THR A 40 17.48 0.35 3.44
CA THR A 40 17.64 -0.40 2.18
C THR A 40 16.64 0.04 1.11
N MET A 41 16.96 -0.18 -0.17
CA MET A 41 16.05 0.09 -1.29
C MET A 41 14.75 -0.71 -1.20
N ALA A 42 14.81 -1.93 -0.62
CA ALA A 42 13.64 -2.77 -0.40
C ALA A 42 12.69 -2.14 0.64
N GLU A 43 13.22 -1.71 1.77
CA GLU A 43 12.44 -1.01 2.81
C GLU A 43 11.84 0.30 2.28
N ARG A 44 12.62 1.07 1.51
CA ARG A 44 12.13 2.30 0.88
C ARG A 44 10.97 2.02 -0.08
N ARG A 45 11.06 0.96 -0.89
CA ARG A 45 9.98 0.55 -1.80
C ARG A 45 8.74 0.09 -1.04
N ALA A 46 8.93 -0.66 0.04
CA ALA A 46 7.83 -1.10 0.91
C ALA A 46 7.13 0.09 1.57
N ALA A 47 7.89 1.02 2.15
CA ALA A 47 7.35 2.25 2.75
C ALA A 47 6.61 3.11 1.73
N LEU A 48 7.16 3.27 0.51
CA LEU A 48 6.49 3.99 -0.57
C LEU A 48 5.19 3.33 -1.00
N ARG A 49 5.16 1.98 -1.07
CA ARG A 49 3.94 1.23 -1.40
C ARG A 49 2.84 1.50 -0.37
N LEU A 50 3.17 1.39 0.92
CA LEU A 50 2.22 1.65 2.01
C LEU A 50 1.73 3.11 2.00
N SER A 51 2.62 4.07 1.81
CA SER A 51 2.25 5.49 1.74
C SER A 51 1.31 5.80 0.57
N ARG A 52 1.54 5.19 -0.61
CA ARG A 52 0.63 5.33 -1.75
C ARG A 52 -0.75 4.72 -1.46
N GLN A 53 -0.80 3.53 -0.85
CA GLN A 53 -2.06 2.90 -0.44
C GLN A 53 -2.84 3.75 0.57
N GLN A 54 -2.16 4.39 1.52
CA GLN A 54 -2.82 5.29 2.46
C GLN A 54 -3.35 6.56 1.78
N SER A 55 -2.56 7.16 0.88
CA SER A 55 -2.98 8.36 0.14
C SER A 55 -4.17 8.11 -0.78
N THR A 56 -4.30 6.93 -1.38
CA THR A 56 -5.49 6.58 -2.19
C THR A 56 -6.72 6.45 -1.30
N LEU A 57 -6.60 5.79 -0.13
CA LEU A 57 -7.72 5.68 0.82
C LEU A 57 -8.18 7.04 1.34
N GLU A 58 -7.26 7.98 1.61
CA GLU A 58 -7.62 9.33 2.04
C GLU A 58 -8.39 10.10 0.96
N LEU A 59 -8.03 9.92 -0.32
CA LEU A 59 -8.76 10.47 -1.46
C LEU A 59 -10.16 9.85 -1.59
N ASP A 60 -10.27 8.53 -1.47
CA ASP A 60 -11.55 7.81 -1.54
C ASP A 60 -12.51 8.25 -0.42
N VAL A 61 -11.98 8.45 0.79
CA VAL A 61 -12.75 8.99 1.92
C VAL A 61 -13.23 10.41 1.63
N GLN A 62 -12.39 11.28 1.08
CA GLN A 62 -12.81 12.64 0.71
C GLN A 62 -13.89 12.64 -0.39
N MET A 63 -13.79 11.75 -1.37
CA MET A 63 -14.80 11.59 -2.41
C MET A 63 -16.13 11.07 -1.86
N SER A 64 -16.11 10.08 -0.96
CA SER A 64 -17.34 9.54 -0.35
C SER A 64 -18.08 10.55 0.54
N ILE A 65 -17.36 11.44 1.23
CA ILE A 65 -17.96 12.54 2.01
C ILE A 65 -18.59 13.59 1.09
N SER A 66 -18.06 13.74 -0.13
CA SER A 66 -18.54 14.72 -1.11
C SER A 66 -19.74 14.28 -1.95
N VAL A 67 -20.27 13.06 -1.75
CA VAL A 67 -21.48 12.63 -2.45
C VAL A 67 -22.66 13.45 -1.92
N PRO A 68 -23.23 14.39 -2.70
CA PRO A 68 -24.45 15.06 -2.27
C PRO A 68 -25.52 13.99 -2.10
N GLU A 69 -26.24 13.99 -0.98
CA GLU A 69 -27.37 13.09 -0.72
C GLU A 69 -28.33 13.13 -1.91
N LEU A 70 -28.23 12.14 -2.80
CA LEU A 70 -29.12 11.99 -3.94
C LEU A 70 -30.49 11.62 -3.36
N PRO A 71 -31.57 12.38 -3.68
CA PRO A 71 -32.92 12.13 -3.15
C PRO A 71 -33.60 10.85 -3.69
N ALA A 72 -32.83 9.90 -4.25
CA ALA A 72 -33.33 8.73 -4.96
C ALA A 72 -33.28 7.42 -4.15
N GLY A 73 -32.68 7.39 -2.96
CA GLY A 73 -32.47 6.16 -2.17
C GLY A 73 -33.71 5.61 -1.45
N THR A 74 -34.81 6.36 -1.35
CA THR A 74 -35.98 5.96 -0.53
C THR A 74 -37.03 5.12 -1.27
N ARG A 75 -36.85 4.83 -2.57
CA ARG A 75 -37.89 4.16 -3.38
C ARG A 75 -37.70 2.66 -3.62
N VAL A 76 -36.59 2.04 -3.21
CA VAL A 76 -36.27 0.65 -3.60
C VAL A 76 -36.47 -0.38 -2.47
N HIS A 77 -36.82 0.03 -1.24
CA HIS A 77 -36.99 -0.93 -0.15
C HIS A 77 -38.29 -1.78 -0.18
N ASN A 78 -39.17 -1.63 -1.17
CA ASN A 78 -40.45 -2.36 -1.26
C ASN A 78 -40.75 -2.98 -2.65
N ALA A 79 -39.72 -3.35 -3.42
CA ALA A 79 -39.94 -4.10 -4.67
C ALA A 79 -39.86 -5.62 -4.37
N PRO A 80 -40.88 -6.43 -4.73
CA PRO A 80 -40.79 -7.89 -4.62
C PRO A 80 -39.77 -8.44 -5.61
N GLU A 81 -38.90 -9.33 -5.14
CA GLU A 81 -37.82 -9.92 -5.91
C GLU A 81 -38.34 -10.79 -7.07
N PRO A 82 -37.85 -10.62 -8.30
CA PRO A 82 -38.04 -11.62 -9.34
C PRO A 82 -37.15 -12.83 -9.06
N CYS A 83 -37.78 -13.98 -8.86
CA CYS A 83 -37.14 -15.28 -8.96
C CYS A 83 -36.49 -15.43 -10.34
N VAL A 84 -35.16 -15.53 -10.36
CA VAL A 84 -34.37 -15.89 -11.54
C VAL A 84 -33.72 -17.24 -11.24
N ASP A 85 -34.44 -18.30 -11.60
CA ASP A 85 -33.83 -19.59 -11.92
C ASP A 85 -33.07 -19.42 -13.24
N ASP A 86 -31.78 -19.09 -13.17
CA ASP A 86 -30.81 -19.53 -14.17
C ASP A 86 -29.40 -19.43 -13.58
N ALA A 87 -28.90 -20.55 -13.05
CA ALA A 87 -27.49 -20.72 -12.74
C ALA A 87 -26.70 -20.87 -14.06
N GLY A 88 -26.67 -19.81 -14.85
CA GLY A 88 -25.73 -19.64 -15.94
C GLY A 88 -24.35 -19.49 -15.32
N MET A 89 -23.58 -20.59 -15.31
CA MET A 89 -22.16 -20.61 -14.98
C MET A 89 -21.46 -19.44 -15.68
N PHE A 90 -21.05 -18.45 -14.90
CA PHE A 90 -20.12 -17.44 -15.36
C PHE A 90 -18.81 -18.19 -15.61
N VAL A 91 -18.52 -18.50 -16.88
CA VAL A 91 -17.23 -19.06 -17.26
C VAL A 91 -16.25 -17.88 -17.21
N ASP A 92 -15.49 -17.77 -16.12
CA ASP A 92 -14.43 -16.78 -16.03
C ASP A 92 -13.32 -17.21 -16.99
N GLU A 93 -13.08 -16.43 -18.04
CA GLU A 93 -11.98 -16.67 -19.01
C GLU A 93 -10.60 -16.64 -18.34
N LEU A 94 -10.51 -16.23 -17.07
CA LEU A 94 -9.29 -16.30 -16.25
C LEU A 94 -9.06 -17.66 -15.56
N ASP A 95 -10.05 -18.57 -15.54
CA ASP A 95 -9.89 -19.92 -14.98
C ASP A 95 -9.22 -20.91 -15.96
N GLU A 96 -8.90 -20.47 -17.18
CA GLU A 96 -8.06 -21.24 -18.09
C GLU A 96 -6.60 -21.18 -17.60
N ASP A 97 -6.20 -22.22 -16.89
CA ASP A 97 -4.81 -22.49 -16.55
C ASP A 97 -3.99 -22.58 -17.85
N PHE A 98 -3.32 -21.49 -18.24
CA PHE A 98 -2.30 -21.53 -19.29
C PHE A 98 -1.19 -22.48 -18.84
N THR A 99 -1.18 -23.69 -19.41
CA THR A 99 -0.02 -24.58 -19.30
C THR A 99 1.12 -23.95 -20.08
N VAL A 100 2.01 -23.25 -19.38
CA VAL A 100 3.29 -22.86 -19.95
C VAL A 100 4.04 -24.16 -20.23
N ASP A 101 4.35 -24.41 -21.51
CA ASP A 101 5.19 -25.53 -21.90
C ASP A 101 6.62 -25.25 -21.42
N ASP A 102 6.97 -25.81 -20.26
CA ASP A 102 8.15 -25.50 -19.45
C ASP A 102 9.51 -25.89 -20.10
N GLY A 103 9.57 -26.20 -21.39
CA GLY A 103 10.76 -26.77 -22.01
C GLY A 103 11.22 -26.15 -23.31
N HIS A 104 10.31 -25.79 -24.22
CA HIS A 104 10.67 -25.66 -25.64
C HIS A 104 10.65 -24.23 -26.18
N PHE A 105 10.20 -23.25 -25.39
CA PHE A 105 10.09 -21.85 -25.85
C PHE A 105 11.43 -21.22 -26.28
N TYR A 106 12.56 -21.70 -25.74
CA TYR A 106 13.89 -21.17 -26.07
C TYR A 106 14.69 -22.04 -27.04
N ASP A 107 14.19 -23.23 -27.41
CA ASP A 107 14.89 -24.14 -28.32
C ASP A 107 14.96 -23.55 -29.73
N GLU A 108 13.90 -22.89 -30.19
CA GLU A 108 13.82 -22.27 -31.53
C GLU A 108 14.70 -21.01 -31.69
N ILE A 109 15.16 -20.40 -30.60
CA ILE A 109 15.92 -19.14 -30.63
C ILE A 109 17.44 -19.41 -30.72
N LEU A 110 17.89 -20.61 -30.35
CA LEU A 110 19.30 -20.98 -30.26
C LEU A 110 19.84 -21.74 -31.48
N GLU A 111 18.99 -22.12 -32.45
CA GLU A 111 19.44 -22.86 -33.64
C GLU A 111 20.12 -21.99 -34.72
N ASP A 112 20.04 -20.66 -34.62
CA ASP A 112 20.61 -19.72 -35.61
C ASP A 112 21.77 -18.85 -35.06
N VAL A 113 22.81 -19.48 -34.46
CA VAL A 113 24.11 -18.81 -34.17
C VAL A 113 25.29 -19.62 -34.69
#